data_AF-A0A8T2Y0S4-F1
#
_entry.id   AF-A0A8T2Y0S4-F1
#
_cell.length_a   1.000
_cell.length_b   1.000
_cell.length_c   1.000
_cell.angle_alpha   90.00
_cell.angle_beta   90.00
_cell.angle_gamma   90.00
#
_symmetry.space_group_name_H-M   'P 1'
#
loop_
_entity.id
_entity.type
_entity.pdbx_description
1 polymer ?
#
loop_
_entity_poly.entity_id
_entity_poly.type
_entity_poly.pdbx_seq_one_letter_code
_entity_poly.pdbx_strand_id
1 'polypeptide(L)'
;MIVLLFTIERAEALSTLEGYSGYGPEQGEKPLRTAIASTFYSGLGIEEDDIFVSDGAKCDISRLQMVFGANVTMAVQDPSYPAYVDSSVIMGQTGQFQKDIEKYGKIEYMRCTPENGFFPDLSKVSRTDIIFFCSPNNPTGSAATREQLTRLVQFARDNGSIIVYDSAYAMYMSDDNPRSIFEIPGAKEVALETSSFSKYAGFTGVRLGWTVVPKQLLYSDGFPVVKDFNRVVCTSFNGASNICQAGGRACLSPEGLKAMSEVIGFYKENTNIIMDTFNSLGFNVYGGKNAPYVWVHFPGQSSWDVFSEILEKTHVVTTPGSGFGPGGEGFVRVSAFGHRENVLEACRRFKQLYN
;
A
#
# COMPACT_ATOMS: atom_id res chain seq x y z
N MET A 1 16.93 -11.94 -11.83
CA MET A 1 18.38 -12.08 -12.14
C MET A 1 19.06 -10.73 -12.26
N ILE A 2 18.57 -9.78 -13.07
CA ILE A 2 19.22 -8.46 -13.26
C ILE A 2 19.36 -7.65 -11.97
N VAL A 3 18.31 -7.61 -11.15
CA VAL A 3 18.33 -6.88 -9.88
C VAL A 3 19.40 -7.42 -8.93
N LEU A 4 19.51 -8.75 -8.86
CA LEU A 4 20.50 -9.43 -8.03
C LEU A 4 21.92 -9.08 -8.47
N LEU A 5 22.17 -9.01 -9.77
CA LEU A 5 23.46 -8.63 -10.34
C LEU A 5 23.88 -7.24 -9.84
N PHE A 6 23.02 -6.22 -9.97
CA PHE A 6 23.34 -4.86 -9.52
C PHE A 6 23.54 -4.76 -8.00
N THR A 7 22.80 -5.53 -7.22
CA THR A 7 23.03 -5.59 -5.77
C THR A 7 24.36 -6.25 -5.41
N ILE A 8 24.78 -7.27 -6.16
CA ILE A 8 26.09 -7.94 -6.00
C ILE A 8 27.20 -6.98 -6.40
N GLU A 9 27.12 -6.38 -7.59
CA GLU A 9 28.11 -5.41 -8.08
C GLU A 9 28.28 -4.24 -7.09
N ARG A 10 27.18 -3.72 -6.53
CA ARG A 10 27.25 -2.68 -5.50
C ARG A 10 27.91 -3.18 -4.22
N ALA A 11 27.61 -4.40 -3.78
CA ALA A 11 28.22 -4.99 -2.59
C ALA A 11 29.73 -5.27 -2.79
N GLU A 12 30.12 -5.78 -3.95
CA GLU A 12 31.52 -5.99 -4.32
C GLU A 12 32.28 -4.67 -4.43
N ALA A 13 31.68 -3.63 -5.02
CA ALA A 13 32.28 -2.30 -5.08
C ALA A 13 32.55 -1.72 -3.69
N LEU A 14 31.69 -1.97 -2.69
CA LEU A 14 31.93 -1.54 -1.31
C LEU A 14 33.14 -2.21 -0.65
N SER A 15 33.68 -3.28 -1.24
CA SER A 15 34.90 -3.96 -0.77
C SER A 15 36.20 -3.37 -1.34
N THR A 16 36.13 -2.39 -2.25
CA THR A 16 37.29 -1.73 -2.86
C THR A 16 37.42 -0.29 -2.39
N LEU A 17 38.63 0.27 -2.47
CA LEU A 17 38.88 1.66 -2.07
C LEU A 17 38.12 2.64 -2.97
N GLU A 18 38.06 2.36 -4.27
CA GLU A 18 37.43 3.22 -5.28
C GLU A 18 35.90 3.13 -5.27
N GLY A 19 35.34 1.95 -4.95
CA GLY A 19 33.90 1.70 -4.97
C GLY A 19 33.20 1.92 -3.63
N TYR A 20 33.96 2.08 -2.54
CA TYR A 20 33.42 2.35 -1.22
C TYR A 20 32.64 3.67 -1.17
N SER A 21 31.47 3.62 -0.53
CA SER A 21 30.69 4.80 -0.18
C SER A 21 30.13 4.63 1.23
N GLY A 22 30.21 5.70 2.03
CA GLY A 22 29.67 5.77 3.38
C GLY A 22 28.20 6.19 3.38
N TYR A 23 27.87 7.22 4.17
CA TYR A 23 26.51 7.78 4.17
C TYR A 23 26.12 8.32 2.79
N GLY A 24 24.90 8.00 2.39
CA GLY A 24 24.22 8.65 1.28
C GLY A 24 23.31 9.78 1.78
N PRO A 25 22.70 10.55 0.88
CA PRO A 25 21.66 11.50 1.25
C PRO A 25 20.45 10.76 1.85
N GLU A 26 19.91 11.26 2.95
CA GLU A 26 18.80 10.64 3.68
C GLU A 26 17.52 10.58 2.84
N GLN A 27 17.33 11.55 1.94
CA GLN A 27 16.26 11.59 0.95
C GLN A 27 16.43 10.52 -0.15
N GLY A 28 17.61 9.94 -0.32
CA GLY A 28 17.92 8.95 -1.34
C GLY A 28 18.76 9.48 -2.50
N GLU A 29 19.47 8.56 -3.16
CA GLU A 29 20.36 8.84 -4.29
C GLU A 29 19.59 9.55 -5.41
N LYS A 30 20.10 10.71 -5.87
CA LYS A 30 19.48 11.49 -6.94
C LYS A 30 19.14 10.66 -8.18
N PRO A 31 20.03 9.79 -8.70
CA PRO A 31 19.70 8.94 -9.85
C PRO A 31 18.49 8.02 -9.63
N LEU A 32 18.29 7.51 -8.42
CA LEU A 32 17.13 6.69 -8.09
C LEU A 32 15.85 7.55 -8.02
N ARG A 33 15.90 8.71 -7.38
CA ARG A 33 14.76 9.65 -7.34
C ARG A 33 14.32 10.08 -8.73
N THR A 34 15.27 10.47 -9.59
CA THR A 34 15.00 10.80 -10.99
C THR A 34 14.38 9.63 -11.74
N ALA A 35 14.87 8.40 -11.55
CA ALA A 35 14.28 7.21 -12.16
C ALA A 35 12.83 7.01 -11.71
N ILE A 36 12.55 7.08 -10.40
CA ILE A 36 11.18 6.95 -9.85
C ILE A 36 10.24 8.02 -10.44
N ALA A 37 10.66 9.28 -10.47
CA ALA A 37 9.89 10.39 -11.06
C ALA A 37 9.55 10.08 -12.53
N SER A 38 10.55 9.73 -13.33
CA SER A 38 10.37 9.48 -14.76
C SER A 38 9.57 8.21 -15.08
N THR A 39 9.66 7.18 -14.24
CA THR A 39 8.97 5.91 -14.48
C THR A 39 7.51 5.93 -14.04
N PHE A 40 7.22 6.49 -12.85
CA PHE A 40 5.88 6.38 -12.25
C PHE A 40 5.07 7.67 -12.31
N TYR A 41 5.72 8.82 -12.48
CA TYR A 41 5.07 10.14 -12.39
C TYR A 41 5.31 11.02 -13.62
N SER A 42 5.69 10.42 -14.75
CA SER A 42 5.90 11.13 -16.02
C SER A 42 4.65 11.91 -16.44
N GLY A 43 4.82 13.20 -16.73
CA GLY A 43 3.72 14.08 -17.14
C GLY A 43 2.82 14.56 -15.99
N LEU A 44 3.06 14.15 -14.74
CA LEU A 44 2.26 14.56 -13.57
C LEU A 44 2.83 15.79 -12.84
N GLY A 45 4.01 16.27 -13.27
CA GLY A 45 4.72 17.39 -12.67
C GLY A 45 5.14 17.11 -11.23
N ILE A 46 5.67 15.90 -11.00
CA ILE A 46 6.41 15.46 -9.81
C ILE A 46 7.88 15.42 -10.21
N GLU A 47 8.72 16.13 -9.48
CA GLU A 47 10.15 16.23 -9.76
C GLU A 47 10.96 15.34 -8.81
N GLU A 48 12.25 15.11 -9.08
CA GLU A 48 13.05 14.23 -8.23
C GLU A 48 13.12 14.69 -6.76
N ASP A 49 13.02 16.00 -6.52
CA ASP A 49 13.11 16.59 -5.18
C ASP A 49 11.80 16.49 -4.37
N ASP A 50 10.69 16.09 -5.01
CA ASP A 50 9.44 15.76 -4.31
C ASP A 50 9.47 14.32 -3.74
N ILE A 51 10.48 13.51 -4.12
CA ILE A 51 10.58 12.09 -3.81
C ILE A 51 11.56 11.84 -2.66
N PHE A 52 11.15 11.00 -1.72
CA PHE A 52 11.96 10.53 -0.59
C PHE A 52 12.04 9.01 -0.65
N VAL A 53 13.24 8.49 -0.89
CA VAL A 53 13.49 7.04 -0.89
C VAL A 53 13.54 6.53 0.55
N SER A 54 12.90 5.40 0.79
CA SER A 54 12.79 4.80 2.12
C SER A 54 13.17 3.32 2.14
N ASP A 55 13.32 2.78 3.33
CA ASP A 55 13.39 1.35 3.63
C ASP A 55 12.00 0.65 3.58
N GLY A 56 11.00 1.33 3.00
CA GLY A 56 9.69 0.78 2.63
C GLY A 56 8.50 1.54 3.21
N ALA A 57 7.35 1.43 2.54
CA ALA A 57 6.12 2.16 2.88
C ALA A 57 5.68 2.02 4.35
N LYS A 58 5.83 0.85 4.99
CA LYS A 58 5.45 0.70 6.42
C LYS A 58 6.25 1.63 7.35
N CYS A 59 7.52 1.83 7.05
CA CYS A 59 8.38 2.74 7.79
C CYS A 59 7.98 4.20 7.53
N ASP A 60 7.66 4.52 6.27
CA ASP A 60 7.19 5.87 5.89
C ASP A 60 5.85 6.23 6.49
N ILE A 61 4.89 5.29 6.58
CA ILE A 61 3.63 5.52 7.30
C ILE A 61 3.91 6.00 8.73
N SER A 62 4.87 5.37 9.43
CA SER A 62 5.22 5.80 10.79
C SER A 62 5.95 7.13 10.83
N ARG A 63 6.86 7.41 9.87
CA ARG A 63 7.54 8.72 9.77
C ARG A 63 6.59 9.86 9.41
N LEU A 64 5.61 9.63 8.53
CA LEU A 64 4.54 10.57 8.22
C LEU A 64 3.69 10.85 9.46
N GLN A 65 3.40 9.83 10.26
CA GLN A 65 2.68 10.01 11.52
C GLN A 65 3.50 10.83 12.54
N MET A 66 4.83 10.71 12.55
CA MET A 66 5.70 11.60 13.32
C MET A 66 5.65 13.06 12.82
N VAL A 67 5.55 13.27 11.50
CA VAL A 67 5.36 14.62 10.92
C VAL A 67 4.03 15.23 11.35
N PHE A 68 2.94 14.47 11.29
CA PHE A 68 1.62 14.99 11.66
C PHE A 68 1.46 15.20 13.17
N GLY A 69 2.14 14.39 13.99
CA GLY A 69 2.08 14.47 15.44
C GLY A 69 0.76 13.98 16.03
N ALA A 70 0.56 14.23 17.33
CA ALA A 70 -0.54 13.64 18.10
C ALA A 70 -1.89 14.37 17.95
N ASN A 71 -1.89 15.60 17.44
CA ASN A 71 -3.05 16.50 17.49
C ASN A 71 -3.94 16.48 16.24
N VAL A 72 -3.67 15.57 15.29
CA VAL A 72 -4.49 15.41 14.08
C VAL A 72 -5.55 14.32 14.27
N THR A 73 -6.66 14.47 13.56
CA THR A 73 -7.68 13.44 13.38
C THR A 73 -7.48 12.71 12.06
N MET A 74 -7.92 11.45 11.98
CA MET A 74 -7.73 10.65 10.77
C MET A 74 -8.95 9.87 10.33
N ALA A 75 -9.04 9.68 9.02
CA ALA A 75 -9.95 8.76 8.37
C ALA A 75 -9.19 7.60 7.71
N VAL A 76 -9.75 6.40 7.77
CA VAL A 76 -9.24 5.19 7.13
C VAL A 76 -10.38 4.47 6.40
N GLN A 77 -10.09 3.79 5.29
CA GLN A 77 -11.06 2.84 4.71
C GLN A 77 -11.35 1.72 5.72
N ASP A 78 -12.59 1.27 5.78
CA ASP A 78 -13.04 0.17 6.63
C ASP A 78 -13.66 -0.92 5.75
N PRO A 79 -12.90 -1.99 5.39
CA PRO A 79 -11.59 -2.39 5.93
C PRO A 79 -10.36 -1.76 5.23
N SER A 80 -9.20 -1.78 5.92
CA SER A 80 -7.90 -1.39 5.36
C SER A 80 -6.69 -2.01 6.09
N TYR A 81 -5.49 -1.80 5.56
CA TYR A 81 -4.24 -2.29 6.16
C TYR A 81 -4.06 -1.71 7.59
N PRO A 82 -3.88 -2.56 8.63
CA PRO A 82 -3.95 -2.12 10.02
C PRO A 82 -2.88 -1.11 10.45
N ALA A 83 -1.76 -0.99 9.72
CA ALA A 83 -0.69 -0.07 10.12
C ALA A 83 -1.13 1.41 10.15
N TYR A 84 -2.13 1.80 9.37
CA TYR A 84 -2.65 3.18 9.40
C TYR A 84 -3.28 3.47 10.78
N VAL A 85 -4.14 2.56 11.26
CA VAL A 85 -4.79 2.65 12.58
C VAL A 85 -3.77 2.49 13.69
N ASP A 86 -2.94 1.44 13.66
CA ASP A 86 -2.00 1.14 14.74
C ASP A 86 -0.98 2.26 14.95
N SER A 87 -0.46 2.83 13.85
CA SER A 87 0.47 3.99 13.95
C SER A 87 -0.21 5.23 14.52
N SER A 88 -1.51 5.41 14.26
CA SER A 88 -2.31 6.50 14.84
C SER A 88 -2.46 6.37 16.34
N VAL A 89 -2.77 5.15 16.80
CA VAL A 89 -2.87 4.81 18.22
C VAL A 89 -1.55 5.07 18.92
N ILE A 90 -0.44 4.60 18.34
CA ILE A 90 0.92 4.79 18.89
C ILE A 90 1.29 6.27 18.98
N MET A 91 0.90 7.09 17.99
CA MET A 91 1.16 8.54 18.01
C MET A 91 0.23 9.32 18.94
N GLY A 92 -0.74 8.67 19.59
CA GLY A 92 -1.65 9.33 20.54
C GLY A 92 -2.78 10.12 19.88
N GLN A 93 -3.09 9.84 18.61
CA GLN A 93 -4.14 10.52 17.84
C GLN A 93 -5.55 9.98 18.15
N THR A 94 -5.66 8.86 18.87
CA THR A 94 -6.92 8.13 19.08
C THR A 94 -7.41 8.18 20.53
N GLY A 95 -8.68 7.81 20.71
CA GLY A 95 -9.19 7.35 22.00
C GLY A 95 -8.87 5.88 22.26
N GLN A 96 -9.45 5.32 23.33
CA GLN A 96 -9.36 3.90 23.65
C GLN A 96 -10.09 3.03 22.62
N PHE A 97 -9.73 1.74 22.56
CA PHE A 97 -10.46 0.74 21.79
C PHE A 97 -11.83 0.47 22.41
N GLN A 98 -12.89 0.56 21.60
CA GLN A 98 -14.28 0.35 22.00
C GLN A 98 -14.73 -1.03 21.52
N LYS A 99 -14.81 -1.98 22.45
CA LYS A 99 -15.07 -3.39 22.13
C LYS A 99 -16.41 -3.62 21.41
N ASP A 100 -17.46 -2.88 21.77
CA ASP A 100 -18.82 -3.10 21.23
C ASP A 100 -18.95 -2.78 19.74
N ILE A 101 -18.09 -1.91 19.21
CA ILE A 101 -18.08 -1.50 17.81
C ILE A 101 -16.75 -1.83 17.10
N GLU A 102 -15.82 -2.45 17.83
CA GLU A 102 -14.47 -2.83 17.40
C GLU A 102 -13.68 -1.71 16.71
N LYS A 103 -13.74 -0.50 17.28
CA LYS A 103 -13.06 0.70 16.74
C LYS A 103 -12.28 1.41 17.82
N TYR A 104 -11.16 2.03 17.45
CA TYR A 104 -10.54 3.05 18.28
C TYR A 104 -11.35 4.35 18.20
N GLY A 105 -11.53 5.04 19.33
CA GLY A 105 -12.18 6.35 19.33
C GLY A 105 -11.40 7.39 18.50
N LYS A 106 -12.09 8.42 18.00
CA LYS A 106 -11.54 9.53 17.20
C LYS A 106 -10.98 9.19 15.82
N ILE A 107 -11.09 7.94 15.37
CA ILE A 107 -10.85 7.57 13.97
C ILE A 107 -12.17 7.53 13.21
N GLU A 108 -12.20 8.17 12.05
CA GLU A 108 -13.31 8.09 11.09
C GLU A 108 -13.12 6.85 10.20
N TYR A 109 -13.90 5.80 10.46
CA TYR A 109 -13.86 4.56 9.68
C TYR A 109 -14.81 4.65 8.48
N MET A 110 -14.25 4.91 7.31
CA MET A 110 -14.98 5.10 6.05
C MET A 110 -15.43 3.74 5.49
N ARG A 111 -16.72 3.42 5.66
CA ARG A 111 -17.25 2.09 5.33
C ARG A 111 -17.15 1.76 3.83
N CYS A 112 -16.45 0.67 3.51
CA CYS A 112 -16.27 0.12 2.17
C CYS A 112 -16.89 -1.28 2.10
N THR A 113 -17.95 -1.46 1.34
CA THR A 113 -18.71 -2.73 1.27
C THR A 113 -18.93 -3.15 -0.18
N PRO A 114 -19.32 -4.42 -0.44
CA PRO A 114 -19.75 -4.84 -1.77
C PRO A 114 -20.80 -3.92 -2.41
N GLU A 115 -21.78 -3.46 -1.61
CA GLU A 115 -22.93 -2.67 -2.08
C GLU A 115 -22.53 -1.27 -2.55
N ASN A 116 -21.46 -0.69 -2.00
CA ASN A 116 -20.93 0.60 -2.43
C ASN A 116 -19.70 0.49 -3.36
N GLY A 117 -19.41 -0.72 -3.85
CA GLY A 117 -18.24 -0.97 -4.70
C GLY A 117 -16.91 -0.75 -3.97
N PHE A 118 -16.90 -0.93 -2.65
CA PHE A 118 -15.76 -0.68 -1.76
C PHE A 118 -15.19 0.74 -1.82
N PHE A 119 -16.04 1.72 -2.16
CA PHE A 119 -15.71 3.14 -2.08
C PHE A 119 -16.69 3.83 -1.13
N PRO A 120 -16.20 4.63 -0.17
CA PRO A 120 -17.08 5.19 0.85
C PRO A 120 -18.04 6.22 0.28
N ASP A 121 -19.23 6.27 0.86
CA ASP A 121 -20.15 7.39 0.65
C ASP A 121 -19.61 8.62 1.39
N LEU A 122 -18.82 9.43 0.69
CA LEU A 122 -18.15 10.62 1.24
C LEU A 122 -19.12 11.64 1.87
N SER A 123 -20.42 11.61 1.52
CA SER A 123 -21.42 12.49 2.16
C SER A 123 -21.69 12.14 3.63
N LYS A 124 -21.33 10.92 4.04
CA LYS A 124 -21.47 10.41 5.41
C LYS A 124 -20.15 10.41 6.19
N VAL A 125 -19.05 10.76 5.54
CA VAL A 125 -17.72 10.77 6.15
C VAL A 125 -17.49 12.12 6.81
N SER A 126 -17.21 12.09 8.11
CA SER A 126 -16.87 13.30 8.86
C SER A 126 -15.52 13.87 8.41
N ARG A 127 -15.36 15.20 8.49
CA ARG A 127 -14.08 15.85 8.20
C ARG A 127 -13.00 15.39 9.17
N THR A 128 -11.84 15.02 8.64
CA THR A 128 -10.60 14.74 9.40
C THR A 128 -9.43 15.51 8.84
N ASP A 129 -8.33 15.63 9.58
CA ASP A 129 -7.12 16.29 9.08
C ASP A 129 -6.41 15.41 8.05
N ILE A 130 -6.32 14.10 8.31
CA ILE A 130 -5.64 13.13 7.45
C ILE A 130 -6.64 12.10 6.92
N ILE A 131 -6.50 11.69 5.66
CA ILE A 131 -7.25 10.58 5.05
C ILE A 131 -6.25 9.56 4.52
N PHE A 132 -6.12 8.42 5.18
CA PHE A 132 -5.38 7.29 4.63
C PHE A 132 -6.26 6.56 3.62
N PHE A 133 -5.81 6.50 2.37
CA PHE A 133 -6.54 5.87 1.28
C PHE A 133 -5.62 4.98 0.46
N CYS A 134 -5.91 3.69 0.42
CA CYS A 134 -5.13 2.69 -0.30
C CYS A 134 -5.88 2.28 -1.57
N SER A 135 -5.20 2.31 -2.72
CA SER A 135 -5.76 1.86 -4.00
C SER A 135 -4.65 1.36 -4.93
N PRO A 136 -4.68 0.08 -5.35
CA PRO A 136 -5.62 -0.96 -4.95
C PRO A 136 -5.60 -1.27 -3.44
N ASN A 137 -6.78 -1.29 -2.82
CA ASN A 137 -6.97 -1.44 -1.38
C ASN A 137 -6.57 -2.84 -0.89
N ASN A 138 -5.80 -2.89 0.19
CA ASN A 138 -5.63 -4.09 1.00
C ASN A 138 -6.56 -3.99 2.22
N PRO A 139 -7.56 -4.89 2.39
CA PRO A 139 -7.63 -6.24 1.84
C PRO A 139 -8.55 -6.46 0.64
N THR A 140 -9.40 -5.50 0.28
CA THR A 140 -10.54 -5.75 -0.63
C THR A 140 -10.13 -6.00 -2.08
N GLY A 141 -8.93 -5.58 -2.47
CA GLY A 141 -8.43 -5.57 -3.85
C GLY A 141 -9.12 -4.55 -4.76
N SER A 142 -10.00 -3.71 -4.21
CA SER A 142 -10.70 -2.65 -4.94
C SER A 142 -9.72 -1.56 -5.38
N ALA A 143 -9.83 -1.13 -6.63
CA ALA A 143 -9.09 0.00 -7.16
C ALA A 143 -10.07 1.14 -7.47
N ALA A 144 -9.79 2.31 -6.91
CA ALA A 144 -10.65 3.46 -7.10
C ALA A 144 -10.58 3.96 -8.56
N THR A 145 -11.74 4.26 -9.15
CA THR A 145 -11.82 4.83 -10.50
C THR A 145 -11.36 6.28 -10.52
N ARG A 146 -11.13 6.83 -11.72
CA ARG A 146 -10.81 8.25 -11.88
C ARG A 146 -11.87 9.17 -11.27
N GLU A 147 -13.15 8.83 -11.43
CA GLU A 147 -14.29 9.60 -10.89
C GLU A 147 -14.31 9.55 -9.36
N GLN A 148 -14.06 8.38 -8.79
CA GLN A 148 -13.96 8.18 -7.34
C GLN A 148 -12.79 8.96 -6.75
N LEU A 149 -11.61 8.91 -7.36
CA LEU A 149 -10.45 9.68 -6.91
C LEU A 149 -10.65 11.18 -7.11
N THR A 150 -11.32 11.61 -8.18
CA THR A 150 -11.72 13.02 -8.36
C THR A 150 -12.61 13.50 -7.23
N ARG A 151 -13.61 12.70 -6.83
CA ARG A 151 -14.46 12.99 -5.67
C ARG A 151 -13.68 13.02 -4.36
N LEU A 152 -12.71 12.11 -4.17
CA LEU A 152 -11.86 12.08 -2.98
C LEU A 152 -10.98 13.32 -2.88
N VAL A 153 -10.35 13.74 -3.98
CA VAL A 153 -9.54 14.95 -4.04
C VAL A 153 -10.40 16.18 -3.78
N GLN A 154 -11.58 16.28 -4.38
CA GLN A 154 -12.50 17.38 -4.10
C GLN A 154 -12.93 17.42 -2.62
N PHE A 155 -13.30 16.27 -2.05
CA PHE A 155 -13.65 16.15 -0.63
C PHE A 155 -12.53 16.61 0.29
N ALA A 156 -11.27 16.23 0.00
CA ALA A 156 -10.12 16.67 0.78
C ALA A 156 -9.88 18.19 0.65
N ARG A 157 -10.06 18.77 -0.54
CA ARG A 157 -9.97 20.23 -0.75
C ARG A 157 -11.03 20.98 0.05
N ASP A 158 -12.29 20.54 -0.03
CA ASP A 158 -13.42 21.17 0.66
C ASP A 158 -13.25 21.13 2.18
N ASN A 159 -12.59 20.09 2.70
CA ASN A 159 -12.37 19.85 4.12
C ASN A 159 -11.04 20.37 4.67
N GLY A 160 -10.13 20.83 3.81
CA GLY A 160 -8.74 21.15 4.18
C GLY A 160 -8.02 19.94 4.79
N SER A 161 -8.19 18.77 4.17
CA SER A 161 -7.58 17.50 4.59
C SER A 161 -6.37 17.15 3.73
N ILE A 162 -5.44 16.35 4.29
CA ILE A 162 -4.34 15.73 3.55
C ILE A 162 -4.64 14.25 3.31
N ILE A 163 -4.60 13.82 2.06
CA ILE A 163 -4.69 12.42 1.66
C ILE A 163 -3.28 11.82 1.73
N VAL A 164 -3.14 10.73 2.48
CA VAL A 164 -2.00 9.82 2.39
C VAL A 164 -2.42 8.66 1.48
N TYR A 165 -2.04 8.75 0.22
CA TYR A 165 -2.40 7.75 -0.79
C TYR A 165 -1.38 6.62 -0.80
N ASP A 166 -1.82 5.39 -0.51
CA ASP A 166 -0.96 4.21 -0.56
C ASP A 166 -1.16 3.48 -1.89
N SER A 167 -0.15 3.59 -2.76
CA SER A 167 -0.14 3.01 -4.10
C SER A 167 0.67 1.71 -4.18
N ALA A 168 0.96 1.03 -3.06
CA ALA A 168 1.87 -0.12 -3.02
C ALA A 168 1.48 -1.30 -3.94
N TYR A 169 0.23 -1.37 -4.42
CA TYR A 169 -0.25 -2.40 -5.33
C TYR A 169 -0.56 -1.88 -6.75
N ALA A 170 -0.27 -0.62 -7.08
CA ALA A 170 -0.75 0.01 -8.31
C ALA A 170 -0.23 -0.67 -9.61
N MET A 171 0.92 -1.33 -9.57
CA MET A 171 1.41 -2.12 -10.72
C MET A 171 0.62 -3.40 -10.99
N TYR A 172 -0.24 -3.85 -10.07
CA TYR A 172 -1.16 -4.98 -10.30
C TYR A 172 -2.44 -4.57 -11.04
N MET A 173 -2.67 -3.26 -11.24
CA MET A 173 -3.85 -2.73 -11.91
C MET A 173 -4.02 -3.36 -13.30
N SER A 174 -5.17 -3.99 -13.52
CA SER A 174 -5.63 -4.47 -14.82
C SER A 174 -6.65 -3.53 -15.46
N ASP A 175 -7.48 -2.90 -14.64
CA ASP A 175 -8.40 -1.87 -15.11
C ASP A 175 -7.68 -0.59 -15.52
N ASP A 176 -8.33 0.19 -16.38
CA ASP A 176 -7.86 1.52 -16.79
C ASP A 176 -8.19 2.57 -15.71
N ASN A 177 -7.73 2.31 -14.49
CA ASN A 177 -7.86 3.19 -13.34
C ASN A 177 -6.53 3.89 -13.04
N PRO A 178 -6.56 5.11 -12.47
CA PRO A 178 -5.33 5.81 -12.07
C PRO A 178 -4.47 4.97 -11.13
N ARG A 179 -3.16 4.93 -11.41
CA ARG A 179 -2.15 4.27 -10.58
C ARG A 179 -1.55 5.23 -9.55
N SER A 180 -1.56 6.53 -9.85
CA SER A 180 -1.16 7.58 -8.91
C SER A 180 -2.32 8.54 -8.64
N ILE A 181 -2.38 9.05 -7.41
CA ILE A 181 -3.32 10.12 -7.06
C ILE A 181 -3.04 11.41 -7.83
N PHE A 182 -1.80 11.62 -8.28
CA PHE A 182 -1.40 12.83 -9.01
C PHE A 182 -1.86 12.87 -10.46
N GLU A 183 -2.50 11.80 -10.95
CA GLU A 183 -3.26 11.82 -12.19
C GLU A 183 -4.56 12.64 -12.08
N ILE A 184 -4.98 12.99 -10.86
CA ILE A 184 -6.15 13.81 -10.61
C ILE A 184 -5.73 15.28 -10.48
N PRO A 185 -6.26 16.18 -11.32
CA PRO A 185 -5.99 17.62 -11.19
C PRO A 185 -6.31 18.14 -9.79
N GLY A 186 -5.42 18.94 -9.23
CA GLY A 186 -5.56 19.50 -7.89
C GLY A 186 -5.10 18.57 -6.75
N ALA A 187 -4.74 17.30 -7.02
CA ALA A 187 -4.27 16.38 -5.99
C ALA A 187 -2.98 16.88 -5.30
N LYS A 188 -2.09 17.59 -6.00
CA LYS A 188 -0.83 18.08 -5.43
C LYS A 188 -1.00 19.10 -4.30
N GLU A 189 -2.19 19.69 -4.16
CA GLU A 189 -2.53 20.62 -3.08
C GLU A 189 -3.02 19.91 -1.81
N VAL A 190 -3.44 18.64 -1.91
CA VAL A 190 -4.12 17.91 -0.83
C VAL A 190 -3.65 16.48 -0.64
N ALA A 191 -2.69 15.98 -1.41
CA ALA A 191 -2.26 14.59 -1.35
C ALA A 191 -0.73 14.45 -1.34
N LEU A 192 -0.29 13.43 -0.61
CA LEU A 192 1.01 12.81 -0.74
C LEU A 192 0.81 11.33 -1.08
N GLU A 193 1.81 10.69 -1.69
CA GLU A 193 1.73 9.28 -2.10
C GLU A 193 2.88 8.46 -1.52
N THR A 194 2.58 7.32 -0.92
CA THR A 194 3.58 6.34 -0.46
C THR A 194 3.48 5.06 -1.28
N SER A 195 4.62 4.45 -1.61
CA SER A 195 4.67 3.20 -2.38
C SER A 195 5.86 2.33 -2.00
N SER A 196 5.99 1.16 -2.64
CA SER A 196 6.97 0.15 -2.27
C SER A 196 7.39 -0.76 -3.41
N PHE A 197 8.71 -1.02 -3.52
CA PHE A 197 9.23 -2.06 -4.40
C PHE A 197 8.90 -3.47 -3.89
N SER A 198 8.47 -3.62 -2.63
CA SER A 198 8.20 -4.94 -2.03
C SER A 198 7.18 -5.75 -2.81
N LYS A 199 6.18 -5.09 -3.41
CA LYS A 199 5.11 -5.77 -4.15
C LYS A 199 5.35 -5.76 -5.66
N TYR A 200 6.22 -4.90 -6.17
CA TYR A 200 6.53 -4.84 -7.60
C TYR A 200 7.65 -5.82 -7.98
N ALA A 201 8.71 -5.84 -7.18
CA ALA A 201 9.94 -6.58 -7.47
C ALA A 201 10.22 -7.74 -6.49
N GLY A 202 9.32 -8.01 -5.54
CA GLY A 202 9.54 -9.00 -4.48
C GLY A 202 10.51 -8.53 -3.39
N PHE A 203 10.70 -7.22 -3.22
CA PHE A 203 11.61 -6.63 -2.22
C PHE A 203 11.06 -6.65 -0.79
N THR A 204 10.28 -7.65 -0.42
CA THR A 204 9.73 -7.76 0.94
C THR A 204 10.85 -7.85 1.98
N GLY A 205 11.90 -8.63 1.70
CA GLY A 205 13.11 -8.73 2.53
C GLY A 205 14.23 -7.76 2.18
N VAL A 206 14.26 -7.21 0.96
CA VAL A 206 15.32 -6.27 0.50
C VAL A 206 15.10 -4.86 1.06
N ARG A 207 13.84 -4.45 1.32
CA ARG A 207 13.47 -3.17 1.97
C ARG A 207 13.78 -1.92 1.12
N LEU A 208 12.86 -1.55 0.23
CA LEU A 208 12.93 -0.28 -0.50
C LEU A 208 11.52 0.23 -0.85
N GLY A 209 11.29 1.52 -0.65
CA GLY A 209 10.06 2.21 -1.04
C GLY A 209 10.33 3.69 -1.28
N TRP A 210 9.26 4.46 -1.43
CA TRP A 210 9.36 5.91 -1.52
C TRP A 210 8.07 6.58 -1.09
N THR A 211 8.19 7.85 -0.74
CA THR A 211 7.07 8.77 -0.54
C THR A 211 7.27 10.00 -1.41
N VAL A 212 6.20 10.48 -2.05
CA VAL A 212 6.14 11.71 -2.83
C VAL A 212 5.38 12.76 -2.04
N VAL A 213 6.03 13.89 -1.73
CA VAL A 213 5.41 15.03 -1.03
C VAL A 213 5.50 16.27 -1.92
N PRO A 214 4.42 16.65 -2.61
CA PRO A 214 4.44 17.78 -3.54
C PRO A 214 4.71 19.11 -2.83
N LYS A 215 5.45 20.01 -3.48
CA LYS A 215 5.69 21.40 -2.99
C LYS A 215 4.42 22.23 -2.79
N GLN A 216 3.32 21.86 -3.46
CA GLN A 216 2.02 22.54 -3.38
C GLN A 216 1.21 22.11 -2.15
N LEU A 217 1.63 21.06 -1.44
CA LEU A 217 0.99 20.59 -0.22
C LEU A 217 1.46 21.42 0.98
N LEU A 218 0.56 22.25 1.50
CA LEU A 218 0.83 23.20 2.57
C LEU A 218 -0.03 22.90 3.79
N TYR A 219 0.50 23.19 4.99
CA TYR A 219 -0.31 23.32 6.20
C TYR A 219 -1.18 24.59 6.14
N SER A 220 -2.07 24.73 7.14
CA SER A 220 -2.98 25.88 7.24
C SER A 220 -2.29 27.24 7.39
N ASP A 221 -1.05 27.27 7.87
CA ASP A 221 -0.21 28.47 7.97
C ASP A 221 0.60 28.77 6.69
N GLY A 222 0.45 27.93 5.65
CA GLY A 222 1.19 28.04 4.40
C GLY A 222 2.57 27.38 4.43
N PHE A 223 2.97 26.72 5.52
CA PHE A 223 4.25 26.03 5.59
C PHE A 223 4.22 24.74 4.74
N PRO A 224 5.23 24.48 3.88
CA PRO A 224 5.23 23.28 3.03
C PRO A 224 5.48 21.99 3.83
N VAL A 225 4.57 21.02 3.71
CA VAL A 225 4.66 19.72 4.39
C VAL A 225 5.96 18.97 4.05
N VAL A 226 6.45 19.14 2.82
CA VAL A 226 7.72 18.55 2.34
C VAL A 226 8.92 18.95 3.19
N LYS A 227 8.93 20.15 3.80
CA LYS A 227 10.04 20.61 4.65
C LYS A 227 10.07 19.88 5.99
N ASP A 228 8.92 19.65 6.61
CA ASP A 228 8.84 18.90 7.86
C ASP A 228 9.09 17.40 7.64
N PHE A 229 8.62 16.85 6.52
CA PHE A 229 8.97 15.48 6.15
C PHE A 229 10.46 15.31 5.93
N ASN A 230 11.12 16.24 5.22
CA ASN A 230 12.57 16.25 5.11
C ASN A 230 13.26 16.36 6.48
N ARG A 231 12.76 17.23 7.37
CA ARG A 231 13.33 17.41 8.71
C ARG A 231 13.20 16.15 9.58
N VAL A 232 12.10 15.40 9.46
CA VAL A 232 11.95 14.09 10.11
C VAL A 232 12.89 13.08 9.49
N VAL A 233 12.93 12.97 8.16
CA VAL A 233 13.83 12.05 7.44
C VAL A 233 15.29 12.26 7.85
N CYS A 234 15.82 13.49 7.82
CA CYS A 234 17.20 13.79 8.21
C CYS A 234 17.50 13.60 9.72
N THR A 235 16.52 13.26 10.56
CA THR A 235 16.73 13.12 12.02
C THR A 235 16.41 11.75 12.55
N SER A 236 15.42 11.07 11.98
CA SER A 236 15.04 9.72 12.37
C SER A 236 15.53 8.64 11.39
N PHE A 237 16.26 9.02 10.34
CA PHE A 237 16.71 8.10 9.29
C PHE A 237 18.05 8.56 8.69
N ASN A 238 18.87 7.60 8.22
CA ASN A 238 20.17 7.87 7.59
C ASN A 238 20.19 7.45 6.11
N GLY A 239 19.01 7.37 5.48
CA GLY A 239 18.84 6.90 4.12
C GLY A 239 18.71 5.37 4.00
N ALA A 240 18.09 4.93 2.91
CA ALA A 240 17.96 3.51 2.59
C ALA A 240 19.33 2.91 2.23
N SER A 241 19.51 1.61 2.46
CA SER A 241 20.73 0.88 2.10
C SER A 241 21.12 1.15 0.63
N ASN A 242 22.37 1.56 0.40
CA ASN A 242 22.92 1.85 -0.94
C ASN A 242 22.92 0.62 -1.86
N ILE A 243 23.04 -0.60 -1.31
CA ILE A 243 22.84 -1.86 -2.03
C ILE A 243 21.39 -1.98 -2.50
N CYS A 244 20.44 -1.70 -1.62
CA CYS A 244 19.01 -1.77 -1.94
C CYS A 244 18.64 -0.71 -2.98
N GLN A 245 19.17 0.51 -2.87
CA GLN A 245 18.99 1.58 -3.85
C GLN A 245 19.54 1.22 -5.23
N ALA A 246 20.70 0.55 -5.31
CA ALA A 246 21.23 0.04 -6.57
C ALA A 246 20.29 -1.01 -7.21
N GLY A 247 19.76 -1.93 -6.41
CA GLY A 247 18.73 -2.87 -6.87
C GLY A 247 17.45 -2.17 -7.35
N GLY A 248 16.99 -1.15 -6.62
CA GLY A 248 15.86 -0.32 -7.02
C GLY A 248 16.08 0.39 -8.36
N ARG A 249 17.27 0.95 -8.58
CA ARG A 249 17.62 1.58 -9.87
C ARG A 249 17.62 0.56 -11.01
N ALA A 250 18.13 -0.65 -10.77
CA ALA A 250 18.11 -1.74 -11.75
C ALA A 250 16.67 -2.18 -12.09
N CYS A 251 15.76 -2.18 -11.11
CA CYS A 251 14.34 -2.45 -11.36
C CYS A 251 13.71 -1.46 -12.36
N LEU A 252 14.19 -0.22 -12.42
CA LEU A 252 13.65 0.83 -13.27
C LEU A 252 14.32 0.91 -14.65
N SER A 253 15.22 -0.02 -14.99
CA SER A 253 15.69 -0.18 -16.36
C SER A 253 14.62 -0.86 -17.24
N PRO A 254 14.72 -0.81 -18.58
CA PRO A 254 13.83 -1.55 -19.47
C PRO A 254 13.75 -3.06 -19.15
N GLU A 255 14.88 -3.69 -18.87
CA GLU A 255 14.96 -5.11 -18.49
C GLU A 255 14.40 -5.36 -17.08
N GLY A 256 14.65 -4.45 -16.14
CA GLY A 256 14.08 -4.49 -14.80
C GLY A 256 12.55 -4.41 -14.81
N LEU A 257 11.99 -3.47 -15.58
CA LEU A 257 10.55 -3.29 -15.76
C LEU A 257 9.91 -4.53 -16.40
N LYS A 258 10.56 -5.10 -17.42
CA LYS A 258 10.13 -6.36 -18.03
C LYS A 258 10.10 -7.50 -17.01
N ALA A 259 11.16 -7.67 -16.23
CA ALA A 259 11.24 -8.71 -15.20
C ALA A 259 10.17 -8.54 -14.10
N MET A 260 9.91 -7.30 -13.66
CA MET A 260 8.82 -7.02 -12.72
C MET A 260 7.46 -7.37 -13.31
N SER A 261 7.22 -7.02 -14.57
CA SER A 261 5.97 -7.35 -15.28
C SER A 261 5.72 -8.86 -15.35
N GLU A 262 6.75 -9.66 -15.65
CA GLU A 262 6.66 -11.14 -15.67
C GLU A 262 6.30 -11.71 -14.29
N VAL A 263 6.93 -11.21 -13.22
CA VAL A 263 6.64 -11.62 -11.84
C VAL A 263 5.22 -11.23 -11.42
N ILE A 264 4.79 -10.01 -11.76
CA ILE A 264 3.43 -9.54 -11.51
C ILE A 264 2.42 -10.43 -12.26
N GLY A 265 2.67 -10.71 -13.55
CA GLY A 265 1.84 -11.59 -14.37
C GLY A 265 1.69 -12.99 -13.77
N PHE A 266 2.79 -13.57 -13.27
CA PHE A 266 2.78 -14.86 -12.57
C PHE A 266 1.83 -14.85 -11.36
N TYR A 267 1.89 -13.81 -10.52
CA TYR A 267 1.02 -13.70 -9.34
C TYR A 267 -0.43 -13.34 -9.71
N LYS A 268 -0.67 -12.59 -10.78
CA LYS A 268 -2.03 -12.37 -11.31
C LYS A 268 -2.66 -13.70 -11.76
N GLU A 269 -1.89 -14.57 -12.39
CA GLU A 269 -2.38 -15.89 -12.75
C GLU A 269 -2.66 -16.77 -11.53
N ASN A 270 -1.81 -16.73 -10.50
CA ASN A 270 -2.13 -17.38 -9.22
C ASN A 270 -3.44 -16.83 -8.62
N THR A 271 -3.69 -15.53 -8.79
CA THR A 271 -4.90 -14.87 -8.29
C THR A 271 -6.14 -15.39 -9.01
N ASN A 272 -6.07 -15.53 -10.34
CA ASN A 272 -7.14 -16.14 -11.16
C ASN A 272 -7.50 -17.55 -10.68
N ILE A 273 -6.49 -18.40 -10.44
CA ILE A 273 -6.68 -19.78 -9.95
C ILE A 273 -7.44 -19.80 -8.61
N ILE A 274 -7.12 -18.87 -7.70
CA ILE A 274 -7.79 -18.77 -6.39
C ILE A 274 -9.22 -18.24 -6.57
N MET A 275 -9.42 -17.22 -7.40
CA MET A 275 -10.74 -16.67 -7.71
C MET A 275 -11.66 -17.74 -8.29
N ASP A 276 -11.22 -18.44 -9.33
CA ASP A 276 -11.98 -19.50 -10.00
C ASP A 276 -12.35 -20.62 -9.04
N THR A 277 -11.46 -20.95 -8.10
CA THR A 277 -11.71 -21.95 -7.07
C THR A 277 -12.87 -21.55 -6.16
N PHE A 278 -12.82 -20.38 -5.53
CA PHE A 278 -13.89 -19.95 -4.62
C PHE A 278 -15.20 -19.65 -5.38
N ASN A 279 -15.14 -19.09 -6.59
CA ASN A 279 -16.32 -18.91 -7.44
C ASN A 279 -16.97 -20.25 -7.78
N SER A 280 -16.19 -21.28 -8.13
CA SER A 280 -16.71 -22.63 -8.43
C SER A 280 -17.39 -23.32 -7.24
N LEU A 281 -17.03 -22.90 -6.02
CA LEU A 281 -17.62 -23.37 -4.76
C LEU A 281 -18.83 -22.54 -4.31
N GLY A 282 -19.25 -21.54 -5.11
CA GLY A 282 -20.43 -20.73 -4.84
C GLY A 282 -20.23 -19.57 -3.85
N PHE A 283 -18.99 -19.23 -3.51
CA PHE A 283 -18.71 -18.08 -2.65
C PHE A 283 -18.82 -16.76 -3.43
N ASN A 284 -19.15 -15.68 -2.70
CA ASN A 284 -18.98 -14.32 -3.22
C ASN A 284 -17.52 -13.91 -3.08
N VAL A 285 -16.84 -13.72 -4.21
CA VAL A 285 -15.42 -13.37 -4.29
C VAL A 285 -15.24 -11.97 -4.84
N TYR A 286 -14.47 -11.15 -4.13
CA TYR A 286 -14.14 -9.78 -4.51
C TYR A 286 -12.62 -9.60 -4.67
N GLY A 287 -12.22 -8.48 -5.26
CA GLY A 287 -10.81 -8.18 -5.51
C GLY A 287 -10.19 -9.06 -6.59
N GLY A 288 -8.91 -9.38 -6.44
CA GLY A 288 -8.14 -10.26 -7.33
C GLY A 288 -7.79 -9.71 -8.72
N LYS A 289 -8.67 -8.89 -9.31
CA LYS A 289 -8.44 -8.29 -10.63
C LYS A 289 -7.28 -7.29 -10.65
N ASN A 290 -7.26 -6.39 -9.67
CA ASN A 290 -6.29 -5.29 -9.58
C ASN A 290 -5.27 -5.47 -8.45
N ALA A 291 -5.29 -6.61 -7.75
CA ALA A 291 -4.42 -6.87 -6.59
C ALA A 291 -4.11 -8.37 -6.45
N PRO A 292 -2.95 -8.75 -5.87
CA PRO A 292 -2.49 -10.15 -5.75
C PRO A 292 -3.11 -10.90 -4.55
N TYR A 293 -4.39 -10.70 -4.31
CA TYR A 293 -5.15 -11.35 -3.26
C TYR A 293 -6.65 -11.27 -3.56
N VAL A 294 -7.39 -12.23 -3.04
CA VAL A 294 -8.85 -12.28 -3.13
C VAL A 294 -9.49 -12.02 -1.77
N TRP A 295 -10.70 -11.48 -1.81
CA TRP A 295 -11.50 -11.15 -0.63
C TRP A 295 -12.80 -11.94 -0.66
N VAL A 296 -12.88 -12.99 0.17
CA VAL A 296 -13.94 -14.00 0.10
C VAL A 296 -14.92 -13.78 1.26
N HIS A 297 -16.21 -13.71 0.96
CA HIS A 297 -17.26 -13.50 1.97
C HIS A 297 -17.78 -14.84 2.51
N PHE A 298 -17.77 -14.98 3.84
CA PHE A 298 -18.29 -16.11 4.61
C PHE A 298 -19.45 -15.62 5.50
N PRO A 299 -20.69 -15.58 4.96
CA PRO A 299 -21.82 -14.96 5.66
C PRO A 299 -22.14 -15.67 6.97
N GLY A 300 -22.38 -14.90 8.02
CA GLY A 300 -22.84 -15.39 9.33
C GLY A 300 -21.76 -16.09 10.17
N GLN A 301 -20.50 -16.06 9.76
CA GLN A 301 -19.39 -16.65 10.50
C GLN A 301 -18.35 -15.60 10.89
N SER A 302 -17.77 -15.76 12.08
CA SER A 302 -16.59 -14.99 12.48
C SER A 302 -15.43 -15.34 11.55
N SER A 303 -14.76 -14.32 11.04
CA SER A 303 -13.60 -14.47 10.17
C SER A 303 -12.43 -15.18 10.87
N TRP A 304 -12.31 -15.08 12.19
CA TRP A 304 -11.34 -15.85 13.00
C TRP A 304 -11.70 -17.32 13.12
N ASP A 305 -13.00 -17.65 13.18
CA ASP A 305 -13.46 -19.05 13.20
C ASP A 305 -13.22 -19.69 11.83
N VAL A 306 -13.52 -18.98 10.74
CA VAL A 306 -13.22 -19.44 9.37
C VAL A 306 -11.71 -19.61 9.16
N PHE A 307 -10.89 -18.66 9.64
CA PHE A 307 -9.44 -18.80 9.63
C PHE A 307 -8.98 -20.08 10.35
N SER A 308 -9.50 -20.32 11.56
CA SER A 308 -9.16 -21.50 12.36
C SER A 308 -9.59 -22.80 11.69
N GLU A 309 -10.79 -22.82 11.11
CA GLU A 309 -11.32 -23.97 10.37
C GLU A 309 -10.43 -24.34 9.18
N ILE A 310 -10.12 -23.34 8.33
CA ILE A 310 -9.29 -23.55 7.14
C ILE A 310 -7.91 -24.04 7.55
N LEU A 311 -7.30 -23.43 8.56
CA LEU A 311 -5.97 -23.81 9.04
C LEU A 311 -5.96 -25.25 9.55
N GLU A 312 -6.90 -25.61 10.42
CA GLU A 312 -6.97 -26.93 11.03
C GLU A 312 -7.23 -28.04 10.00
N LYS A 313 -8.20 -27.81 9.11
CA LYS A 313 -8.66 -28.86 8.18
C LYS A 313 -7.83 -28.97 6.89
N THR A 314 -7.14 -27.89 6.49
CA THR A 314 -6.40 -27.87 5.22
C THR A 314 -4.92 -27.54 5.38
N HIS A 315 -4.48 -27.11 6.56
CA HIS A 315 -3.13 -26.60 6.80
C HIS A 315 -2.74 -25.42 5.89
N VAL A 316 -3.74 -24.67 5.43
CA VAL A 316 -3.55 -23.44 4.65
C VAL A 316 -3.76 -22.24 5.56
N VAL A 317 -2.80 -21.32 5.58
CA VAL A 317 -2.91 -20.07 6.34
C VAL A 317 -3.60 -19.02 5.45
N THR A 318 -4.68 -18.43 5.95
CA THR A 318 -5.36 -17.26 5.35
C THR A 318 -5.19 -16.03 6.24
N THR A 319 -5.91 -14.93 5.98
CA THR A 319 -5.95 -13.79 6.91
C THR A 319 -7.41 -13.47 7.27
N PRO A 320 -7.79 -13.51 8.56
CA PRO A 320 -9.14 -13.17 8.99
C PRO A 320 -9.42 -11.70 8.69
N GLY A 321 -10.60 -11.41 8.17
CA GLY A 321 -10.95 -10.09 7.69
C GLY A 321 -11.08 -9.04 8.79
N SER A 322 -11.53 -9.42 9.99
CA SER A 322 -11.62 -8.48 11.14
C SER A 322 -10.26 -7.91 11.56
N GLY A 323 -9.15 -8.55 11.19
CA GLY A 323 -7.80 -8.00 11.36
C GLY A 323 -7.52 -6.73 10.52
N PHE A 324 -8.40 -6.38 9.58
CA PHE A 324 -8.35 -5.17 8.76
C PHE A 324 -9.36 -4.10 9.22
N GLY A 325 -9.94 -4.27 10.41
CA GLY A 325 -11.01 -3.43 10.94
C GLY A 325 -12.38 -4.11 10.89
N PRO A 326 -13.39 -3.51 11.55
CA PRO A 326 -14.72 -4.11 11.71
C PRO A 326 -15.48 -4.31 10.39
N GLY A 327 -15.11 -3.59 9.32
CA GLY A 327 -15.62 -3.80 7.98
C GLY A 327 -15.14 -5.05 7.30
N GLY A 328 -14.13 -5.72 7.86
CA GLY A 328 -13.68 -7.01 7.37
C GLY A 328 -14.31 -8.21 8.06
N GLU A 329 -15.13 -8.03 9.10
CA GLU A 329 -15.81 -9.16 9.72
C GLU A 329 -16.73 -9.89 8.72
N GLY A 330 -16.76 -11.22 8.79
CA GLY A 330 -17.43 -12.08 7.81
C GLY A 330 -16.63 -12.31 6.53
N PHE A 331 -15.39 -11.80 6.40
CA PHE A 331 -14.55 -12.03 5.23
C PHE A 331 -13.21 -12.68 5.57
N VAL A 332 -12.59 -13.30 4.57
CA VAL A 332 -11.22 -13.83 4.64
C VAL A 332 -10.44 -13.34 3.42
N ARG A 333 -9.21 -12.85 3.65
CA ARG A 333 -8.26 -12.53 2.57
C ARG A 333 -7.38 -13.75 2.28
N VAL A 334 -7.28 -14.13 1.01
CA VAL A 334 -6.37 -15.18 0.55
C VAL A 334 -5.34 -14.58 -0.39
N SER A 335 -4.06 -14.73 -0.04
CA SER A 335 -2.92 -14.20 -0.80
C SER A 335 -2.61 -15.07 -2.01
N ALA A 336 -2.28 -14.46 -3.15
CA ALA A 336 -1.81 -15.16 -4.35
C ALA A 336 -0.28 -15.33 -4.43
N PHE A 337 0.45 -14.79 -3.44
CA PHE A 337 1.89 -14.97 -3.33
C PHE A 337 2.24 -16.39 -2.88
N GLY A 338 2.77 -17.19 -3.79
CA GLY A 338 3.26 -18.54 -3.54
C GLY A 338 3.78 -19.20 -4.81
N HIS A 339 4.53 -20.29 -4.66
CA HIS A 339 4.87 -21.15 -5.80
C HIS A 339 3.58 -21.71 -6.44
N ARG A 340 3.58 -21.89 -7.77
CA ARG A 340 2.40 -22.34 -8.51
C ARG A 340 1.80 -23.63 -7.94
N GLU A 341 2.65 -24.61 -7.66
CA GLU A 341 2.23 -25.90 -7.09
C GLU A 341 1.56 -25.74 -5.71
N ASN A 342 2.05 -24.82 -4.88
CA ASN A 342 1.45 -24.56 -3.56
C ASN A 342 0.07 -23.91 -3.69
N VAL A 343 -0.12 -23.02 -4.67
CA VAL A 343 -1.43 -22.40 -4.95
C VAL A 343 -2.41 -23.45 -5.48
N LEU A 344 -1.99 -24.30 -6.42
CA LEU A 344 -2.82 -25.39 -6.94
C LEU A 344 -3.21 -26.38 -5.83
N GLU A 345 -2.26 -26.76 -4.98
CA GLU A 345 -2.52 -27.64 -3.84
C GLU A 345 -3.46 -27.00 -2.81
N ALA A 346 -3.27 -25.73 -2.45
CA ALA A 346 -4.19 -25.01 -1.56
C ALA A 346 -5.62 -24.96 -2.13
N CYS A 347 -5.76 -24.64 -3.43
CA CYS A 347 -7.05 -24.64 -4.11
C CYS A 347 -7.71 -26.03 -4.15
N ARG A 348 -6.92 -27.10 -4.36
CA ARG A 348 -7.43 -28.48 -4.28
C ARG A 348 -7.99 -28.79 -2.89
N ARG A 349 -7.31 -28.34 -1.83
CA ARG A 349 -7.77 -28.53 -0.44
C ARG A 349 -9.01 -27.71 -0.11
N PHE A 350 -9.11 -26.47 -0.60
CA PHE A 350 -10.34 -25.68 -0.47
C PHE A 350 -11.53 -26.37 -1.13
N LYS A 351 -11.33 -26.91 -2.35
CA LYS A 351 -12.36 -27.71 -3.01
C LYS A 351 -12.75 -28.93 -2.18
N GLN A 352 -11.79 -29.67 -1.63
CA GLN A 352 -12.12 -30.82 -0.79
C GLN A 352 -12.89 -30.46 0.49
N LEU A 353 -12.62 -29.29 1.08
CA LEU A 353 -13.27 -28.84 2.32
C LEU A 353 -14.71 -28.35 2.09
N TYR A 354 -14.95 -27.63 0.99
CA TYR A 354 -16.21 -26.90 0.78
C TYR A 354 -17.10 -27.46 -0.35
N ASN A 355 -16.70 -28.56 -1.01
CA ASN A 355 -17.46 -29.20 -2.09
C ASN A 355 -18.44 -30.26 -1.60
#